data_AF-A0A0S8I923-F1
#
_entry.id   AF-A0A0S8I923-F1
#
_cell.length_a   1.000
_cell.length_b   1.000
_cell.length_c   1.000
_cell.angle_alpha   90.00
_cell.angle_beta   90.00
_cell.angle_gamma   90.00
#
_symmetry.space_group_name_H-M   'P 1'
#
loop_
_entity.id
_entity.type
_entity.pdbx_description
1 polymer ?
#
loop_
_entity_poly.entity_id
_entity_poly.type
_entity_poly.pdbx_seq_one_letter_code
_entity_poly.pdbx_strand_id
1 'polypeptide(L)'
;MRNPSSVNLDDFSLAKDGPFFRLLVRARLMKPDLSPLPRRAVFFALLTWLPLLIFSAWKGSAYGGEIQVPFLFDFTAAVRFLLSVPLLIAAEMVLDSRTREVIGHFFKSGLLPEKEWTPFAASLVKIARLRNSVLPEIAIVGLILASAFGSRIESSPSISTWQMLLTESGAVRTQAGWWYIVVSLPVFQFLMFRWLWRIGLWYWFIWKISRLDLELTATHPDGAAGLGFLSLAQAKFGIIIFAGSAVIAADIGKEIIFGGASLFDYQMLVLGYVLLVLIIFLSPLLVFSPRLFEVKRRGLLEYGALASRYTWLFHRKWVRGETAQGEALMGSADIQSLADLAGSFEIIRKMKPVPIDLNTLMALAGPAIAPMLPLALTVFPLEEILKGILGILF
;
A
#
# COMPACT_ATOMS: atom_id res chain seq x y z
N MET A 1 -14.53 -12.41 35.76
CA MET A 1 -13.46 -11.61 35.12
C MET A 1 -12.71 -12.52 34.16
N ARG A 2 -12.87 -12.34 32.84
CA ARG A 2 -12.16 -13.13 31.82
C ARG A 2 -10.89 -12.36 31.44
N ASN A 3 -9.75 -13.04 31.50
CA ASN A 3 -8.44 -12.54 31.10
C ASN A 3 -8.49 -12.10 29.62
N PRO A 4 -8.12 -10.85 29.25
CA PRO A 4 -8.17 -10.35 27.86
C PRO A 4 -7.20 -11.06 26.91
N SER A 5 -6.35 -11.96 27.42
CA SER A 5 -5.59 -12.94 26.63
C SER A 5 -6.46 -13.95 25.85
N SER A 6 -7.80 -13.94 26.01
CA SER A 6 -8.71 -14.76 25.19
C SER A 6 -9.12 -14.12 23.85
N VAL A 7 -8.71 -12.87 23.56
CA VAL A 7 -8.71 -12.41 22.16
C VAL A 7 -7.47 -13.01 21.56
N ASN A 8 -7.62 -14.14 20.87
CA ASN A 8 -6.52 -14.80 20.19
C ASN A 8 -6.03 -13.88 19.06
N LEU A 9 -5.09 -12.99 19.39
CA LEU A 9 -4.48 -12.03 18.45
C LEU A 9 -3.78 -12.74 17.29
N ASP A 10 -3.51 -14.03 17.46
CA ASP A 10 -3.00 -14.91 16.43
C ASP A 10 -4.00 -15.21 15.30
N ASP A 11 -5.30 -14.99 15.53
CA ASP A 11 -6.36 -15.22 14.54
C ASP A 11 -6.73 -13.95 13.75
N PHE A 12 -6.21 -12.77 14.12
CA PHE A 12 -6.54 -11.55 13.38
C PHE A 12 -5.76 -11.49 12.07
N SER A 13 -6.50 -11.68 10.97
CA SER A 13 -5.99 -11.65 9.62
C SER A 13 -6.79 -10.66 8.78
N LEU A 14 -6.18 -9.60 8.27
CA LEU A 14 -6.86 -8.65 7.40
C LEU A 14 -7.16 -9.26 6.02
N ALA A 15 -6.47 -10.35 5.64
CA ALA A 15 -6.64 -11.00 4.35
C ALA A 15 -7.41 -12.33 4.35
N LYS A 16 -7.41 -13.09 5.44
CA LYS A 16 -8.13 -14.37 5.57
C LYS A 16 -9.57 -14.09 6.01
N ASP A 17 -10.48 -14.87 5.44
CA ASP A 17 -11.94 -14.76 5.55
C ASP A 17 -12.64 -13.70 4.68
N GLY A 18 -13.91 -13.98 4.43
CA GLY A 18 -14.83 -13.23 3.58
C GLY A 18 -15.77 -14.18 2.82
N PRO A 19 -16.93 -13.71 2.36
CA PRO A 19 -17.82 -14.53 1.52
C PRO A 19 -17.14 -15.07 0.25
N PHE A 20 -16.27 -14.30 -0.41
CA PHE A 20 -15.43 -14.80 -1.50
C PHE A 20 -14.46 -15.91 -1.07
N PHE A 21 -13.82 -15.78 0.09
CA PHE A 21 -12.96 -16.83 0.66
C PHE A 21 -13.76 -18.11 0.92
N ARG A 22 -14.97 -17.98 1.50
CA ARG A 22 -15.88 -19.12 1.72
C ARG A 22 -16.32 -19.77 0.41
N LEU A 23 -16.57 -18.98 -0.64
CA LEU A 23 -16.88 -19.49 -1.97
C LEU A 23 -15.71 -20.30 -2.54
N LEU A 24 -14.48 -19.82 -2.40
CA LEU A 24 -13.28 -20.52 -2.85
C LEU A 24 -13.02 -21.83 -2.10
N VAL A 25 -13.26 -21.85 -0.78
CA VAL A 25 -13.18 -23.07 0.04
C VAL A 25 -14.27 -24.06 -0.39
N ARG A 26 -15.51 -23.60 -0.62
CA ARG A 26 -16.60 -24.46 -1.12
C ARG A 26 -16.33 -25.03 -2.51
N ALA A 27 -15.72 -24.24 -3.39
CA ALA A 27 -15.30 -24.67 -4.71
C ALA A 27 -14.12 -25.66 -4.70
N ARG A 28 -13.61 -26.05 -3.51
CA ARG A 28 -12.42 -26.88 -3.29
C ARG A 28 -11.14 -26.30 -3.90
N LEU A 29 -11.16 -25.03 -4.29
CA LEU A 29 -10.00 -24.28 -4.76
C LEU A 29 -9.09 -23.85 -3.59
N MET A 30 -9.59 -23.98 -2.35
CA MET A 30 -8.85 -23.69 -1.12
C MET A 30 -9.07 -24.78 -0.05
N LYS A 31 -8.01 -25.12 0.70
CA LYS A 31 -8.12 -25.83 1.98
C LYS A 31 -8.27 -24.81 3.12
N PRO A 32 -8.95 -25.18 4.23
CA PRO A 32 -9.12 -24.31 5.40
C PRO A 32 -7.76 -23.85 5.96
N ASP A 33 -6.79 -24.76 6.00
CA ASP A 33 -5.39 -24.45 6.23
C ASP A 33 -4.68 -24.16 4.91
N LEU A 34 -4.50 -22.87 4.63
CA LEU A 34 -3.54 -22.28 3.69
C LEU A 34 -3.26 -23.15 2.44
N SER A 35 -4.14 -23.08 1.44
CA SER A 35 -3.73 -23.46 0.08
C SER A 35 -2.50 -22.64 -0.34
N PRO A 36 -1.50 -23.21 -1.04
CA PRO A 36 -0.33 -22.44 -1.46
C PRO A 36 -0.78 -21.33 -2.40
N LEU A 37 -0.61 -20.08 -1.94
CA LEU A 37 -0.92 -18.85 -2.65
C LEU A 37 -0.53 -18.86 -4.15
N PRO A 38 0.61 -19.46 -4.58
CA PRO A 38 0.96 -19.57 -5.98
C PRO A 38 -0.10 -20.28 -6.84
N ARG A 39 -0.77 -21.32 -6.32
CA ARG A 39 -1.80 -22.05 -7.07
C ARG A 39 -3.01 -21.17 -7.37
N ARG A 40 -3.43 -20.32 -6.41
CA ARG A 40 -4.54 -19.39 -6.60
C ARG A 40 -4.19 -18.31 -7.62
N ALA A 41 -3.00 -17.72 -7.49
CA ALA A 41 -2.50 -16.71 -8.41
C ALA A 41 -2.44 -17.23 -9.85
N VAL A 42 -1.88 -18.43 -10.04
CA VAL A 42 -1.81 -19.10 -11.35
C VAL A 42 -3.20 -19.45 -11.87
N PHE A 43 -4.08 -20.02 -11.04
CA PHE A 43 -5.43 -20.36 -11.45
C PHE A 43 -6.20 -19.14 -11.98
N PHE A 44 -6.20 -18.02 -11.25
CA PHE A 44 -6.90 -16.81 -11.68
C PHE A 44 -6.24 -16.14 -12.88
N ALA A 45 -4.91 -16.17 -13.00
CA ALA A 45 -4.22 -15.70 -14.20
C ALA A 45 -4.63 -16.52 -15.43
N LEU A 46 -4.62 -17.85 -15.32
CA LEU A 46 -5.02 -18.74 -16.42
C LEU A 46 -6.51 -18.61 -16.73
N LEU A 47 -7.39 -18.55 -15.73
CA LEU A 47 -8.83 -18.38 -15.93
C LEU A 47 -9.16 -17.08 -16.69
N THR A 48 -8.43 -16.00 -16.40
CA THR A 48 -8.68 -14.68 -16.99
C THR A 48 -7.99 -14.48 -18.34
N TRP A 49 -6.89 -15.19 -18.62
CA TRP A 49 -6.10 -15.02 -19.85
C TRP A 49 -6.21 -16.17 -20.87
N LEU A 50 -6.17 -17.43 -20.42
CA LEU A 50 -6.08 -18.59 -21.33
C LEU A 50 -7.32 -18.77 -22.25
N PRO A 51 -8.58 -18.63 -21.77
CA PRO A 51 -9.73 -18.71 -22.66
C PRO A 51 -9.75 -17.62 -23.72
N LEU A 52 -9.23 -16.42 -23.41
CA LEU A 52 -9.09 -15.34 -24.38
C LEU A 52 -8.14 -15.75 -25.50
N LEU A 53 -6.98 -16.32 -25.14
CA LEU A 53 -6.04 -16.85 -26.13
C LEU A 53 -6.68 -17.91 -27.02
N ILE A 54 -7.39 -18.89 -26.42
CA ILE A 54 -8.02 -19.99 -27.17
C ILE A 54 -9.06 -19.44 -28.16
N PHE A 55 -9.96 -18.57 -27.71
CA PHE A 55 -10.99 -17.99 -28.58
C PHE A 55 -10.40 -17.08 -29.65
N SER A 56 -9.36 -16.31 -29.32
CA SER A 56 -8.66 -15.47 -30.29
C SER A 56 -7.90 -16.30 -31.33
N ALA A 57 -7.23 -17.38 -30.91
CA ALA A 57 -6.48 -18.25 -31.82
C ALA A 57 -7.43 -18.98 -32.79
N TRP A 58 -8.57 -19.47 -32.28
CA TRP A 58 -9.54 -20.17 -33.11
C TRP A 58 -10.18 -19.27 -34.19
N LYS A 59 -10.33 -17.97 -33.90
CA LYS A 59 -10.86 -16.96 -34.82
C LYS A 59 -9.79 -16.30 -35.71
N GLY A 60 -8.52 -16.73 -35.63
CA GLY A 60 -7.41 -16.11 -36.37
C GLY A 60 -7.01 -14.71 -35.86
N SER A 61 -7.52 -14.28 -34.70
CA SER A 61 -7.26 -12.95 -34.11
C SER A 61 -6.15 -12.92 -33.06
N ALA A 62 -5.47 -14.05 -32.84
CA ALA A 62 -4.37 -14.14 -31.89
C ALA A 62 -3.03 -13.60 -32.43
N TYR A 63 -2.75 -13.81 -33.72
CA TYR A 63 -1.52 -13.43 -34.39
C TYR A 63 -1.79 -13.19 -35.89
N GLY A 64 -0.97 -12.38 -36.57
CA GLY A 64 -1.13 -12.06 -37.99
C GLY A 64 -1.42 -10.57 -38.25
N GLY A 65 -1.50 -10.19 -39.53
CA GLY A 65 -1.67 -8.78 -39.97
C GLY A 65 -3.09 -8.35 -40.33
N GLU A 66 -4.08 -9.26 -40.24
CA GLU A 66 -5.48 -8.95 -40.59
C GLU A 66 -6.19 -8.05 -39.56
N ILE A 67 -5.65 -7.96 -38.34
CA ILE A 67 -6.18 -7.17 -37.23
C ILE A 67 -5.08 -6.25 -36.73
N GLN A 68 -5.38 -4.96 -36.55
CA GLN A 68 -4.40 -3.96 -36.14
C GLN A 68 -3.79 -4.24 -34.76
N VAL A 69 -4.57 -4.85 -33.84
CA VAL A 69 -4.11 -5.27 -32.51
C VAL A 69 -4.49 -6.73 -32.26
N PRO A 70 -3.60 -7.69 -32.61
CA PRO A 70 -3.79 -9.10 -32.27
C PRO A 70 -3.65 -9.33 -30.76
N PHE A 71 -4.33 -10.35 -30.22
CA PHE A 71 -4.37 -10.59 -28.77
C PHE A 71 -2.99 -10.73 -28.12
N LEU A 72 -2.03 -11.41 -28.77
CA LEU A 72 -0.68 -11.61 -28.20
C LEU A 72 0.12 -10.31 -28.09
N PHE A 73 -0.22 -9.29 -28.88
CA PHE A 73 0.39 -7.97 -28.83
C PHE A 73 -0.38 -6.97 -27.96
N ASP A 74 -1.53 -7.37 -27.40
CA ASP A 74 -2.23 -6.59 -26.38
C ASP A 74 -1.52 -6.76 -25.02
N PHE A 75 -0.50 -5.94 -24.82
CA PHE A 75 0.27 -5.89 -23.57
C PHE A 75 -0.62 -5.57 -22.38
N THR A 76 -1.71 -4.81 -22.55
CA THR A 76 -2.64 -4.49 -21.47
C THR A 76 -3.34 -5.73 -20.97
N ALA A 77 -3.81 -6.61 -21.85
CA ALA A 77 -4.43 -7.88 -21.45
C ALA A 77 -3.42 -8.81 -20.75
N ALA A 78 -2.21 -8.92 -21.29
CA ALA A 78 -1.14 -9.73 -20.69
C ALA A 78 -0.76 -9.21 -19.29
N VAL A 79 -0.44 -7.91 -19.15
CA VAL A 79 -0.06 -7.31 -17.87
C VAL A 79 -1.20 -7.38 -16.86
N ARG A 80 -2.43 -7.05 -17.26
CA ARG A 80 -3.58 -7.08 -16.35
C ARG A 80 -3.83 -8.48 -15.77
N PHE A 81 -3.78 -9.52 -16.59
CA PHE A 81 -4.20 -10.87 -16.18
C PHE A 81 -3.03 -11.76 -15.73
N LEU A 82 -1.86 -11.66 -16.36
CA LEU A 82 -0.69 -12.49 -16.03
C LEU A 82 0.23 -11.84 -15.00
N LEU A 83 0.18 -10.53 -14.79
CA LEU A 83 0.99 -9.83 -13.79
C LEU A 83 0.14 -9.27 -12.64
N SER A 84 -0.81 -8.39 -12.94
CA SER A 84 -1.56 -7.66 -11.89
C SER A 84 -2.48 -8.56 -11.08
N VAL A 85 -3.24 -9.48 -11.71
CA VAL A 85 -4.09 -10.43 -10.96
C VAL A 85 -3.28 -11.29 -9.97
N PRO A 86 -2.17 -11.95 -10.38
CA PRO A 86 -1.28 -12.63 -9.44
C PRO A 86 -0.75 -11.75 -8.32
N LEU A 87 -0.31 -10.52 -8.62
CA LEU A 87 0.21 -9.60 -7.61
C LEU A 87 -0.87 -9.15 -6.61
N LEU A 88 -2.09 -8.88 -7.06
CA LEU A 88 -3.21 -8.57 -6.18
C LEU A 88 -3.58 -9.76 -5.28
N ILE A 89 -3.40 -11.00 -5.74
CA ILE A 89 -3.58 -12.18 -4.90
C ILE A 89 -2.40 -12.34 -3.93
N ALA A 90 -1.16 -12.13 -4.39
CA ALA A 90 0.05 -12.19 -3.57
C ALA A 90 0.06 -11.14 -2.45
N ALA A 91 -0.48 -9.95 -2.73
CA ALA A 91 -0.63 -8.88 -1.77
C ALA A 91 -1.40 -9.30 -0.51
N GLU A 92 -2.27 -10.32 -0.60
CA GLU A 92 -3.05 -10.82 0.53
C GLU A 92 -2.12 -11.29 1.64
N MET A 93 -1.18 -12.17 1.32
CA MET A 93 -0.27 -12.76 2.32
C MET A 93 0.71 -11.72 2.87
N VAL A 94 1.24 -10.86 2.00
CA VAL A 94 2.23 -9.85 2.39
C VAL A 94 1.61 -8.87 3.37
N LEU A 95 0.42 -8.35 3.07
CA LEU A 95 -0.24 -7.36 3.92
C LEU A 95 -0.83 -7.98 5.18
N ASP A 96 -1.30 -9.23 5.10
CA ASP A 96 -1.84 -9.93 6.27
C ASP A 96 -0.83 -10.13 7.40
N SER A 97 0.34 -10.68 7.04
CA SER A 97 1.44 -10.88 8.00
C SER A 97 1.81 -9.56 8.67
N ARG A 98 1.87 -8.48 7.88
CA ARG A 98 2.32 -7.18 8.34
C ARG A 98 1.29 -6.48 9.20
N THR A 99 0.01 -6.58 8.88
CA THR A 99 -1.02 -6.03 9.77
C THR A 99 -1.03 -6.77 11.11
N ARG A 100 -0.85 -8.09 11.12
CA ARG A 100 -0.76 -8.85 12.38
C ARG A 100 0.46 -8.42 13.21
N GLU A 101 1.61 -8.22 12.57
CA GLU A 101 2.79 -7.68 13.23
C GLU A 101 2.55 -6.28 13.82
N VAL A 102 1.92 -5.37 13.07
CA VAL A 102 1.54 -4.03 13.56
C VAL A 102 0.64 -4.12 14.79
N ILE A 103 -0.41 -4.95 14.73
CA ILE A 103 -1.35 -5.12 15.83
C ILE A 103 -0.65 -5.69 17.06
N GLY A 104 0.18 -6.73 16.89
CA GLY A 104 0.96 -7.30 17.98
C GLY A 104 1.98 -6.30 18.54
N HIS A 105 2.55 -5.43 17.70
CA HIS A 105 3.53 -4.44 18.12
C HIS A 105 2.91 -3.39 19.05
N PHE A 106 1.67 -2.95 18.82
CA PHE A 106 0.97 -2.01 19.74
C PHE A 106 0.90 -2.53 21.19
N PHE A 107 0.76 -3.85 21.39
CA PHE A 107 0.79 -4.47 22.72
C PHE A 107 2.21 -4.68 23.23
N LYS A 108 3.12 -5.17 22.38
CA LYS A 108 4.50 -5.48 22.78
C LYS A 108 5.33 -4.25 23.12
N SER A 109 5.07 -3.11 22.49
CA SER A 109 5.84 -1.88 22.67
C SER A 109 5.41 -1.04 23.88
N GLY A 110 4.32 -1.41 24.57
CA GLY A 110 3.79 -0.62 25.69
C GLY A 110 3.12 0.69 25.27
N LEU A 111 2.94 0.93 23.95
CA LEU A 111 2.25 2.12 23.43
C LEU A 111 0.77 2.18 23.84
N LEU A 112 0.17 1.03 24.13
CA LEU A 112 -1.24 0.92 24.48
C LEU A 112 -1.41 0.68 25.99
N PRO A 113 -1.80 1.70 26.78
CA PRO A 113 -2.03 1.52 28.21
C PRO A 113 -3.23 0.59 28.46
N GLU A 114 -3.25 -0.10 29.61
CA GLU A 114 -4.24 -1.16 29.92
C GLU A 114 -5.69 -0.68 29.80
N LYS A 115 -5.95 0.59 30.12
CA LYS A 115 -7.26 1.25 29.98
C LYS A 115 -7.80 1.21 28.54
N GLU A 116 -6.92 1.21 27.54
CA GLU A 116 -7.27 1.25 26.10
C GLU A 116 -7.34 -0.13 25.45
N TRP A 117 -7.03 -1.22 26.17
CA TRP A 117 -7.06 -2.58 25.61
C TRP A 117 -8.46 -3.00 25.14
N THR A 118 -9.49 -2.65 25.90
CA THR A 118 -10.87 -3.00 25.56
C THR A 118 -11.39 -2.23 24.34
N PRO A 119 -11.26 -0.88 24.25
CA PRO A 119 -11.56 -0.11 23.03
C PRO A 119 -10.79 -0.59 21.79
N PHE A 120 -9.52 -0.96 21.95
CA PHE A 120 -8.70 -1.47 20.86
C PHE A 120 -9.21 -2.83 20.36
N ALA A 121 -9.44 -3.79 21.26
CA ALA A 121 -9.99 -5.09 20.92
C ALA A 121 -11.39 -4.97 20.27
N ALA A 122 -12.25 -4.07 20.75
CA ALA A 122 -13.54 -3.80 20.14
C ALA A 122 -13.41 -3.28 18.69
N SER A 123 -12.38 -2.47 18.41
CA SER A 123 -12.09 -1.99 17.05
C SER A 123 -11.65 -3.12 16.12
N LEU A 124 -10.83 -4.05 16.60
CA LEU A 124 -10.44 -5.26 15.84
C LEU A 124 -11.66 -6.13 15.51
N VAL A 125 -12.54 -6.38 16.50
CA VAL A 125 -13.77 -7.16 16.28
C VAL A 125 -14.67 -6.47 15.25
N LYS A 126 -14.79 -5.13 15.31
CA LYS A 126 -15.58 -4.37 14.34
C LYS A 126 -15.00 -4.48 12.93
N ILE A 127 -13.68 -4.41 12.75
CA ILE A 127 -13.03 -4.60 11.44
C ILE A 127 -13.27 -6.00 10.93
N ALA A 128 -13.11 -7.02 11.77
CA ALA A 128 -13.37 -8.40 11.37
C ALA A 128 -14.84 -8.58 10.91
N ARG A 129 -15.80 -7.96 11.58
CA ARG A 129 -17.22 -7.97 11.17
C ARG A 129 -17.44 -7.25 9.84
N LEU A 130 -16.85 -6.06 9.65
CA LEU A 130 -16.98 -5.29 8.40
C LEU A 130 -16.31 -5.99 7.22
N ARG A 131 -15.13 -6.59 7.44
CA ARG A 131 -14.42 -7.43 6.47
C ARG A 131 -15.27 -8.62 6.03
N ASN A 132 -15.93 -9.28 6.99
CA ASN A 132 -16.70 -10.49 6.75
C ASN A 132 -18.14 -10.23 6.27
N SER A 133 -18.53 -8.95 6.16
CA SER A 133 -19.84 -8.54 5.68
C SER A 133 -20.00 -8.86 4.19
N VAL A 134 -21.20 -9.27 3.80
CA VAL A 134 -21.56 -9.54 2.39
C VAL A 134 -21.86 -8.24 1.65
N LEU A 135 -22.22 -7.17 2.36
CA LEU A 135 -22.64 -5.89 1.76
C LEU A 135 -21.57 -5.28 0.84
N PRO A 136 -20.28 -5.16 1.24
CA PRO A 136 -19.25 -4.64 0.34
C PRO A 136 -19.06 -5.52 -0.89
N GLU A 137 -19.14 -6.85 -0.76
CA GLU A 137 -19.00 -7.75 -1.90
C GLU A 137 -20.16 -7.60 -2.89
N ILE A 138 -21.41 -7.47 -2.41
CA ILE A 138 -22.57 -7.19 -3.26
C ILE A 138 -22.43 -5.84 -3.96
N ALA A 139 -22.01 -4.79 -3.23
CA ALA A 139 -21.80 -3.46 -3.81
C ALA A 139 -20.72 -3.48 -4.90
N ILE A 140 -19.63 -4.23 -4.68
CA ILE A 140 -18.56 -4.42 -5.67
C ILE A 140 -19.11 -5.15 -6.90
N VAL A 141 -19.87 -6.23 -6.72
CA VAL A 141 -20.50 -6.96 -7.85
C VAL A 141 -21.45 -6.05 -8.62
N GLY A 142 -22.27 -5.25 -7.92
CA GLY A 142 -23.15 -4.25 -8.55
C GLY A 142 -22.37 -3.24 -9.38
N LEU A 143 -21.26 -2.72 -8.86
CA LEU A 143 -20.39 -1.77 -9.57
C LEU A 143 -19.73 -2.41 -10.81
N ILE A 144 -19.31 -3.67 -10.71
CA ILE A 144 -18.77 -4.43 -11.83
C ILE A 144 -19.82 -4.61 -12.92
N LEU A 145 -21.04 -5.04 -12.56
CA LEU A 145 -22.14 -5.20 -13.51
C LEU A 145 -22.52 -3.86 -14.18
N ALA A 146 -22.54 -2.77 -13.42
CA ALA A 146 -22.76 -1.43 -13.95
C ALA A 146 -21.67 -1.03 -14.95
N SER A 147 -20.40 -1.28 -14.63
CA SER A 147 -19.28 -1.00 -15.54
C SER A 147 -19.35 -1.84 -16.81
N ALA A 148 -19.68 -3.13 -16.69
CA ALA A 148 -19.84 -4.05 -17.81
C ALA A 148 -21.02 -3.65 -18.72
N PHE A 149 -22.10 -3.12 -18.13
CA PHE A 149 -23.25 -2.61 -18.89
C PHE A 149 -22.91 -1.31 -19.63
N GLY A 150 -22.21 -0.36 -18.98
CA GLY A 150 -21.73 0.87 -19.62
C GLY A 150 -20.83 0.59 -20.82
N SER A 151 -19.88 -0.35 -20.70
CA SER A 151 -19.03 -0.80 -21.81
C SER A 151 -19.77 -1.53 -22.94
N ARG A 152 -21.08 -1.81 -22.83
CA ARG A 152 -21.90 -2.26 -23.97
C ARG A 152 -22.46 -1.10 -24.77
N ILE A 153 -22.67 0.06 -24.15
CA ILE A 153 -23.38 1.20 -24.75
C ILE A 153 -22.40 2.14 -25.48
N GLU A 154 -21.19 2.34 -24.94
CA GLU A 154 -20.23 3.33 -25.47
C GLU A 154 -19.28 2.81 -26.57
N SER A 155 -19.33 1.52 -26.91
CA SER A 155 -18.35 0.92 -27.80
C SER A 155 -18.74 0.98 -29.28
N SER A 156 -18.50 2.11 -29.92
CA SER A 156 -18.28 2.16 -31.38
C SER A 156 -16.77 2.26 -31.64
N PRO A 157 -16.04 1.12 -31.68
CA PRO A 157 -14.62 1.17 -31.95
C PRO A 157 -14.37 1.71 -33.36
N SER A 158 -13.36 2.57 -33.51
CA SER A 158 -12.87 3.04 -34.81
C SER A 158 -11.98 2.03 -35.53
N ILE A 159 -11.51 0.99 -34.80
CA ILE A 159 -10.51 0.01 -35.25
C ILE A 159 -10.91 -1.41 -34.83
N SER A 160 -10.63 -2.39 -35.71
CA SER A 160 -10.80 -3.82 -35.42
C SER A 160 -9.76 -4.31 -34.42
N THR A 161 -10.23 -4.86 -33.30
CA THR A 161 -9.43 -5.45 -32.22
C THR A 161 -9.85 -6.90 -31.99
N TRP A 162 -9.03 -7.67 -31.26
CA TRP A 162 -9.41 -9.04 -30.85
C TRP A 162 -10.72 -9.08 -30.04
N GLN A 163 -11.14 -7.97 -29.41
CA GLN A 163 -12.38 -7.84 -28.63
C GLN A 163 -13.60 -7.53 -29.52
N MET A 164 -13.44 -6.67 -30.51
CA MET A 164 -14.51 -6.21 -31.41
C MET A 164 -13.98 -6.07 -32.83
N LEU A 165 -14.63 -6.73 -33.77
CA LEU A 165 -14.33 -6.64 -35.20
C LEU A 165 -15.27 -5.62 -35.83
N LEU A 166 -14.74 -4.70 -36.63
CA LEU A 166 -15.57 -3.92 -37.53
C LEU A 166 -15.93 -4.76 -38.75
N THR A 167 -17.22 -4.85 -39.00
CA THR A 167 -17.81 -5.42 -40.22
C THR A 167 -18.60 -4.35 -40.96
N GLU A 168 -18.90 -4.56 -42.24
CA GLU A 168 -19.67 -3.61 -43.06
C GLU A 168 -21.07 -3.32 -42.47
N SER A 169 -21.62 -4.22 -41.66
CA SER A 169 -22.89 -4.09 -40.94
C SER A 169 -22.77 -3.45 -39.54
N GLY A 170 -21.59 -2.99 -39.14
CA GLY A 170 -21.30 -2.42 -37.82
C GLY A 170 -20.27 -3.21 -37.01
N ALA A 171 -20.03 -2.81 -35.76
CA ALA A 171 -19.08 -3.48 -34.87
C ALA A 171 -19.70 -4.75 -34.24
N VAL A 172 -19.06 -5.90 -34.40
CA VAL A 172 -19.47 -7.18 -33.81
C VAL A 172 -18.46 -7.63 -32.77
N ARG A 173 -18.94 -7.92 -31.56
CA ARG A 173 -18.11 -8.40 -30.45
C ARG A 173 -17.75 -9.88 -30.63
N THR A 174 -16.46 -10.20 -30.49
CA THR A 174 -15.97 -11.57 -30.61
C THR A 174 -16.34 -12.41 -29.39
N GLN A 175 -16.22 -13.73 -29.50
CA GLN A 175 -16.37 -14.63 -28.34
C GLN A 175 -15.32 -14.33 -27.24
N ALA A 176 -14.09 -13.98 -27.63
CA ALA A 176 -13.06 -13.52 -26.72
C ALA A 176 -13.47 -12.21 -26.01
N GLY A 177 -14.06 -11.25 -26.74
CA GLY A 177 -14.60 -10.01 -26.16
C GLY A 177 -15.74 -10.26 -25.16
N TRP A 178 -16.60 -11.25 -25.41
CA TRP A 178 -17.63 -11.66 -24.44
C TRP A 178 -17.04 -12.27 -23.17
N TRP A 179 -16.07 -13.19 -23.29
CA TRP A 179 -15.39 -13.74 -22.13
C TRP A 179 -14.65 -12.65 -21.33
N TYR A 180 -14.03 -11.70 -22.02
CA TYR A 180 -13.34 -10.58 -21.40
C TYR A 180 -14.27 -9.74 -20.52
N ILE A 181 -15.45 -9.34 -21.01
CA ILE A 181 -16.40 -8.50 -20.27
C ILE A 181 -17.13 -9.27 -19.17
N VAL A 182 -17.39 -10.57 -19.34
CA VAL A 182 -18.18 -11.37 -18.39
C VAL A 182 -17.33 -12.01 -17.31
N VAL A 183 -16.08 -12.38 -17.61
CA VAL A 183 -15.22 -13.14 -16.70
C VAL A 183 -13.94 -12.37 -16.40
N SER A 184 -13.11 -12.10 -17.40
CA SER A 184 -11.73 -11.64 -17.17
C SER A 184 -11.68 -10.27 -16.48
N LEU A 185 -12.37 -9.28 -17.04
CA LEU A 185 -12.42 -7.92 -16.50
C LEU A 185 -13.16 -7.87 -15.14
N PRO A 186 -14.33 -8.51 -14.96
CA PRO A 186 -14.98 -8.63 -13.65
C PRO A 186 -14.09 -9.21 -12.56
N VAL A 187 -13.32 -10.26 -12.84
CA VAL A 187 -12.40 -10.85 -11.85
C VAL A 187 -11.33 -9.84 -11.43
N PHE A 188 -10.71 -9.15 -12.39
CA PHE A 188 -9.72 -8.12 -12.10
C PHE A 188 -10.32 -6.96 -11.28
N GLN A 189 -11.46 -6.41 -11.72
CA GLN A 189 -12.16 -5.33 -11.04
C GLN A 189 -12.58 -5.73 -9.63
N PHE A 190 -13.08 -6.95 -9.45
CA PHE A 190 -13.43 -7.48 -8.14
C PHE A 190 -12.23 -7.48 -7.19
N LEU A 191 -11.08 -7.97 -7.65
CA LEU A 191 -9.86 -7.96 -6.84
C LEU A 191 -9.41 -6.52 -6.50
N MET A 192 -9.44 -5.61 -7.47
CA MET A 192 -9.10 -4.20 -7.27
C MET A 192 -10.03 -3.50 -6.25
N PHE A 193 -11.34 -3.57 -6.46
CA PHE A 193 -12.29 -2.92 -5.55
C PHE A 193 -12.28 -3.55 -4.16
N ARG A 194 -12.05 -4.86 -4.05
CA ARG A 194 -11.88 -5.53 -2.76
C ARG A 194 -10.63 -5.03 -2.03
N TRP A 195 -9.55 -4.71 -2.75
CA TRP A 195 -8.38 -4.06 -2.16
C TRP A 195 -8.66 -2.64 -1.72
N LEU A 196 -9.38 -1.84 -2.52
CA LEU A 196 -9.80 -0.49 -2.11
C LEU A 196 -10.64 -0.54 -0.82
N TRP A 197 -11.57 -1.49 -0.71
CA TRP A 197 -12.32 -1.72 0.53
C TRP A 197 -11.40 -2.05 1.71
N ARG A 198 -10.43 -2.95 1.54
CA ARG A 198 -9.46 -3.31 2.58
C ARG A 198 -8.57 -2.15 3.00
N ILE A 199 -8.12 -1.33 2.05
CA ILE A 199 -7.39 -0.09 2.33
C ILE A 199 -8.27 0.88 3.13
N GLY A 200 -9.56 0.99 2.79
CA GLY A 200 -10.52 1.77 3.57
C GLY A 200 -10.69 1.26 5.01
N LEU A 201 -10.75 -0.06 5.21
CA LEU A 201 -10.79 -0.66 6.55
C LEU A 201 -9.49 -0.39 7.34
N TRP A 202 -8.34 -0.46 6.67
CA TRP A 202 -7.05 -0.12 7.26
C TRP A 202 -6.99 1.35 7.68
N TYR A 203 -7.44 2.26 6.82
CA TYR A 203 -7.49 3.69 7.14
C TYR A 203 -8.41 3.95 8.34
N TRP A 204 -9.60 3.35 8.34
CA TRP A 204 -10.53 3.45 9.47
C TRP A 204 -9.91 2.93 10.77
N PHE A 205 -9.17 1.82 10.72
CA PHE A 205 -8.48 1.25 11.88
C PHE A 205 -7.45 2.21 12.44
N ILE A 206 -6.56 2.71 11.59
CA ILE A 206 -5.50 3.65 11.96
C ILE A 206 -6.10 4.93 12.57
N TRP A 207 -7.15 5.46 11.95
CA TRP A 207 -7.87 6.63 12.46
C TRP A 207 -8.59 6.38 13.79
N LYS A 208 -9.04 5.15 14.06
CA LYS A 208 -9.58 4.79 15.38
C LYS A 208 -8.48 4.71 16.43
N ILE A 209 -7.34 4.10 16.09
CA ILE A 209 -6.21 4.00 17.02
C ILE A 209 -5.64 5.37 17.37
N SER A 210 -5.56 6.29 16.42
CA SER A 210 -5.07 7.66 16.66
C SER A 210 -5.92 8.46 17.64
N ARG A 211 -7.15 8.01 17.93
CA ARG A 211 -8.04 8.61 18.92
C ARG A 211 -7.92 8.00 20.31
N LEU A 212 -7.23 6.86 20.44
CA LEU A 212 -6.94 6.26 21.75
C LEU A 212 -5.83 7.07 22.43
N ASP A 213 -5.78 6.96 23.75
CA ASP A 213 -4.73 7.61 24.53
C ASP A 213 -3.46 6.76 24.54
N LEU A 214 -2.66 6.90 23.47
CA LEU A 214 -1.41 6.16 23.29
C LEU A 214 -0.29 6.79 24.13
N GLU A 215 0.52 5.94 24.76
CA GLU A 215 1.72 6.32 25.52
C GLU A 215 2.88 6.64 24.56
N LEU A 216 2.85 7.85 24.00
CA LEU A 216 3.86 8.36 23.07
C LEU A 216 5.01 9.03 23.83
N THR A 217 6.24 8.56 23.60
CA THR A 217 7.44 9.10 24.27
C THR A 217 8.30 9.93 23.31
N ALA A 218 8.59 11.18 23.67
CA ALA A 218 9.36 12.08 22.80
C ALA A 218 10.83 11.66 22.63
N THR A 219 11.38 10.89 23.59
CA THR A 219 12.75 10.38 23.58
C THR A 219 12.91 9.06 22.83
N HIS A 220 11.85 8.54 22.20
CA HIS A 220 11.92 7.27 21.49
C HIS A 220 12.89 7.34 20.29
N PRO A 221 13.77 6.33 20.09
CA PRO A 221 14.86 6.38 19.11
C PRO A 221 14.39 6.33 17.64
N ASP A 222 13.13 6.01 17.37
CA ASP A 222 12.57 5.96 16.02
C ASP A 222 12.25 7.35 15.43
N GLY A 223 12.34 8.42 16.22
CA GLY A 223 12.02 9.78 15.79
C GLY A 223 10.53 10.00 15.47
N ALA A 224 9.65 9.08 15.85
CA ALA A 224 8.21 9.11 15.62
C ALA A 224 7.42 8.72 16.88
N ALA A 225 8.01 8.95 18.07
CA ALA A 225 7.44 8.63 19.38
C ALA A 225 6.92 7.20 19.53
N GLY A 226 7.61 6.24 18.90
CA GLY A 226 7.25 4.82 18.92
C GLY A 226 6.33 4.38 17.77
N LEU A 227 5.87 5.28 16.91
CA LEU A 227 4.98 4.98 15.77
C LEU A 227 5.73 4.67 14.46
N GLY A 228 7.06 4.65 14.45
CA GLY A 228 7.87 4.45 13.24
C GLY A 228 7.60 3.12 12.54
N PHE A 229 7.17 2.08 13.26
CA PHE A 229 6.79 0.79 12.67
C PHE A 229 5.59 0.88 11.71
N LEU A 230 4.73 1.89 11.85
CA LEU A 230 3.58 2.09 10.95
C LEU A 230 4.02 2.49 9.55
N SER A 231 5.09 3.27 9.42
CA SER A 231 5.64 3.68 8.12
C SER A 231 6.17 2.47 7.36
N LEU A 232 6.84 1.55 8.05
CA LEU A 232 7.31 0.26 7.52
C LEU A 232 6.17 -0.64 7.06
N ALA A 233 5.04 -0.64 7.77
CA ALA A 233 3.86 -1.41 7.35
C ALA A 233 3.23 -0.80 6.09
N GLN A 234 3.13 0.54 6.04
CA GLN A 234 2.57 1.26 4.91
C GLN A 234 3.39 1.02 3.63
N ALA A 235 4.72 0.97 3.72
CA ALA A 235 5.61 0.68 2.61
C ALA A 235 5.29 -0.63 1.86
N LYS A 236 4.65 -1.61 2.52
CA LYS A 236 4.31 -2.90 1.90
C LYS A 236 3.10 -2.85 0.97
N PHE A 237 2.33 -1.77 0.98
CA PHE A 237 1.27 -1.55 0.01
C PHE A 237 1.80 -1.29 -1.41
N GLY A 238 3.13 -1.09 -1.57
CA GLY A 238 3.79 -0.94 -2.87
C GLY A 238 3.47 -2.05 -3.87
N ILE A 239 3.19 -3.28 -3.43
CA ILE A 239 2.79 -4.38 -4.35
C ILE A 239 1.46 -4.10 -5.06
N ILE A 240 0.49 -3.47 -4.39
CA ILE A 240 -0.81 -3.11 -4.98
C ILE A 240 -0.63 -1.93 -5.93
N ILE A 241 0.20 -0.97 -5.54
CA ILE A 241 0.56 0.19 -6.37
C ILE A 241 1.19 -0.30 -7.68
N PHE A 242 2.20 -1.17 -7.60
CA PHE A 242 2.85 -1.75 -8.77
C PHE A 242 1.85 -2.45 -9.70
N ALA A 243 0.95 -3.26 -9.12
CA ALA A 243 -0.06 -3.98 -9.88
C ALA A 243 -1.00 -3.03 -10.66
N GLY A 244 -1.38 -1.90 -10.06
CA GLY A 244 -2.17 -0.86 -10.73
C GLY A 244 -1.37 -0.10 -11.78
N SER A 245 -0.20 0.40 -11.40
CA SER A 245 0.73 1.14 -12.28
C SER A 245 1.07 0.37 -13.54
N ALA A 246 1.32 -0.94 -13.42
CA ALA A 246 1.67 -1.77 -14.57
C ALA A 246 0.55 -1.84 -15.59
N VAL A 247 -0.72 -1.91 -15.16
CA VAL A 247 -1.86 -1.90 -16.10
C VAL A 247 -1.98 -0.55 -16.81
N ILE A 248 -1.81 0.55 -16.09
CA ILE A 248 -1.86 1.89 -16.69
C ILE A 248 -0.72 2.07 -17.67
N ALA A 249 0.49 1.66 -17.29
CA ALA A 249 1.65 1.74 -18.17
C ALA A 249 1.45 0.90 -19.45
N ALA A 250 0.93 -0.31 -19.32
CA ALA A 250 0.63 -1.17 -20.47
C ALA A 250 -0.43 -0.53 -21.40
N ASP A 251 -1.44 0.13 -20.83
CA ASP A 251 -2.48 0.80 -21.59
C ASP A 251 -1.94 2.02 -22.36
N ILE A 252 -1.13 2.86 -21.71
CA ILE A 252 -0.42 3.96 -22.38
C ILE A 252 0.50 3.43 -23.48
N GLY A 253 1.27 2.37 -23.18
CA GLY A 253 2.19 1.76 -24.15
C GLY A 253 1.47 1.22 -25.39
N LYS A 254 0.29 0.62 -25.20
CA LYS A 254 -0.57 0.17 -26.30
C LYS A 254 -1.02 1.35 -27.17
N GLU A 255 -1.45 2.47 -26.59
CA GLU A 255 -1.82 3.68 -27.35
C GLU A 255 -0.63 4.32 -28.07
N ILE A 256 0.58 4.29 -27.49
CA ILE A 256 1.79 4.80 -28.16
C ILE A 256 2.15 3.92 -29.37
N ILE A 257 2.16 2.59 -29.20
CA ILE A 257 2.63 1.66 -30.23
C ILE A 257 1.60 1.50 -31.36
N PHE A 258 0.31 1.40 -31.04
CA PHE A 258 -0.75 1.09 -32.01
C PHE A 258 -1.60 2.31 -32.38
N GLY A 259 -1.76 3.26 -31.47
CA GLY A 259 -2.55 4.48 -31.68
C GLY A 259 -1.75 5.67 -32.22
N GLY A 260 -0.41 5.56 -32.24
CA GLY A 260 0.48 6.65 -32.66
C GLY A 260 0.53 7.83 -31.67
N ALA A 261 0.05 7.64 -30.44
CA ALA A 261 0.06 8.68 -29.41
C ALA A 261 1.48 8.94 -28.88
N SER A 262 1.72 10.12 -28.33
CA SER A 262 3.00 10.47 -27.71
C SER A 262 2.95 10.22 -26.20
N LEU A 263 4.08 9.86 -25.59
CA LEU A 263 4.20 9.79 -24.12
C LEU A 263 3.88 11.15 -23.46
N PHE A 264 4.16 12.25 -24.16
CA PHE A 264 3.89 13.60 -23.67
C PHE A 264 2.40 13.88 -23.47
N ASP A 265 1.51 13.21 -24.22
CA ASP A 265 0.06 13.36 -24.10
C ASP A 265 -0.47 12.83 -22.76
N TYR A 266 0.25 11.90 -22.14
CA TYR A 266 -0.15 11.21 -20.91
C TYR A 266 0.55 11.71 -19.64
N GLN A 267 1.39 12.75 -19.72
CA GLN A 267 2.14 13.25 -18.56
C GLN A 267 1.23 13.63 -17.38
N MET A 268 0.12 14.34 -17.66
CA MET A 268 -0.84 14.73 -16.63
C MET A 268 -1.54 13.52 -16.01
N LEU A 269 -1.82 12.49 -16.80
CA LEU A 269 -2.43 11.25 -16.32
C LEU A 269 -1.47 10.49 -15.42
N VAL A 270 -0.20 10.34 -15.83
CA VAL A 270 0.84 9.67 -15.04
C VAL A 270 1.10 10.43 -13.74
N LEU A 271 1.31 11.75 -13.81
CA LEU A 271 1.52 12.59 -12.63
C LEU A 271 0.32 12.54 -11.68
N GLY A 272 -0.89 12.70 -12.22
CA GLY A 272 -2.13 12.63 -11.45
C GLY A 272 -2.30 11.28 -10.76
N TYR A 273 -1.99 10.18 -11.44
CA TYR A 273 -2.03 8.84 -10.85
C TYR A 273 -1.01 8.67 -9.73
N VAL A 274 0.26 9.06 -9.94
CA VAL A 274 1.31 8.94 -8.91
C VAL A 274 0.93 9.75 -7.67
N LEU A 275 0.50 11.00 -7.85
CA LEU A 275 0.04 11.85 -6.74
C LEU A 275 -1.17 11.26 -6.02
N LEU A 276 -2.17 10.79 -6.76
CA LEU A 276 -3.37 10.18 -6.19
C LEU A 276 -3.02 8.96 -5.32
N VAL A 277 -2.17 8.07 -5.84
CA VAL A 277 -1.73 6.89 -5.10
C VAL A 277 -0.94 7.28 -3.85
N LEU A 278 0.02 8.21 -3.97
CA LEU A 278 0.77 8.68 -2.79
C LEU A 278 -0.16 9.30 -1.75
N ILE A 279 -1.16 10.09 -2.14
CA ILE A 279 -2.15 10.65 -1.23
C ILE A 279 -2.96 9.54 -0.55
N ILE A 280 -3.49 8.58 -1.32
CA ILE A 280 -4.29 7.47 -0.79
C ILE A 280 -3.49 6.65 0.22
N PHE A 281 -2.23 6.34 -0.07
CA PHE A 281 -1.42 5.48 0.80
C PHE A 281 -0.64 6.22 1.89
N LEU A 282 -0.38 7.52 1.79
CA LEU A 282 0.26 8.27 2.88
C LEU A 282 -0.74 8.91 3.84
N SER A 283 -1.96 9.22 3.37
CA SER A 283 -3.00 9.86 4.20
C SER A 283 -3.34 9.13 5.51
N PRO A 284 -3.32 7.78 5.62
CA PRO A 284 -3.55 7.11 6.90
C PRO A 284 -2.54 7.49 7.98
N LEU A 285 -1.28 7.71 7.59
CA LEU A 285 -0.21 8.06 8.52
C LEU A 285 -0.36 9.50 9.03
N LEU A 286 -0.93 10.40 8.22
CA LEU A 286 -1.13 11.80 8.58
C LEU A 286 -2.08 12.00 9.76
N VAL A 287 -2.91 11.00 10.09
CA VAL A 287 -3.85 11.10 11.23
C VAL A 287 -3.12 11.23 12.57
N PHE A 288 -1.88 10.74 12.69
CA PHE A 288 -1.08 10.87 13.92
C PHE A 288 -0.31 12.20 14.02
N SER A 289 -0.23 12.99 12.94
CA SER A 289 0.57 14.22 12.91
C SER A 289 0.23 15.22 14.04
N PRO A 290 -1.06 15.47 14.39
CA PRO A 290 -1.39 16.37 15.49
C PRO A 290 -0.83 15.91 16.84
N ARG A 291 -0.90 14.59 17.11
CA ARG A 291 -0.39 14.00 18.36
C ARG A 291 1.14 14.05 18.41
N LEU A 292 1.82 13.75 17.29
CA LEU A 292 3.28 13.85 17.21
C LEU A 292 3.77 15.29 17.40
N PHE A 293 3.05 16.26 16.85
CA PHE A 293 3.36 17.67 17.05
C PHE A 293 3.23 18.08 18.51
N GLU A 294 2.16 17.65 19.19
CA GLU A 294 1.96 17.90 20.61
C GLU A 294 3.03 17.27 21.49
N VAL A 295 3.36 15.99 21.24
CA VAL A 295 4.42 15.26 21.95
C VAL A 295 5.77 15.92 21.75
N LYS A 296 6.11 16.33 20.52
CA LYS A 296 7.35 17.06 20.23
C LYS A 296 7.40 18.39 20.98
N ARG A 297 6.32 19.19 20.92
CA ARG A 297 6.25 20.50 21.59
C ARG A 297 6.41 20.34 23.10
N ARG A 298 5.68 19.40 23.71
CA ARG A 298 5.75 19.11 25.15
C ARG A 298 7.13 18.63 25.55
N GLY A 299 7.69 17.69 24.79
CA GLY A 299 9.05 17.17 25.01
C GLY A 299 10.11 18.27 24.97
N LEU A 300 10.06 19.18 23.99
CA LEU A 300 11.01 20.30 23.90
C LEU A 300 10.95 21.22 25.12
N LEU A 301 9.76 21.50 25.65
CA LEU A 301 9.59 22.35 26.83
C LEU A 301 10.05 21.65 28.11
N GLU A 302 9.56 20.44 28.36
CA GLU A 302 9.84 19.69 29.59
C GLU A 302 11.33 19.29 29.67
N TYR A 303 11.88 18.71 28.60
CA TYR A 303 13.29 18.35 28.56
C TYR A 303 14.20 19.57 28.44
N GLY A 304 13.74 20.66 27.81
CA GLY A 304 14.49 21.92 27.79
C GLY A 304 14.64 22.53 29.19
N ALA A 305 13.58 22.49 30.00
CA ALA A 305 13.64 22.91 31.40
C ALA A 305 14.55 22.00 32.24
N LEU A 306 14.46 20.68 32.05
CA LEU A 306 15.33 19.70 32.70
C LEU A 306 16.82 19.93 32.34
N ALA A 307 17.12 20.08 31.05
CA ALA A 307 18.46 20.36 30.54
C ALA A 307 19.03 21.66 31.10
N SER A 308 18.22 22.72 31.14
CA SER A 308 18.61 24.00 31.72
C SER A 308 18.95 23.87 33.21
N ARG A 309 18.09 23.19 33.98
CA ARG A 309 18.31 22.97 35.42
C ARG A 309 19.57 22.14 35.68
N TYR A 310 19.75 21.05 34.94
CA TYR A 310 20.92 20.18 35.11
C TYR A 310 22.22 20.90 34.73
N THR A 311 22.24 21.61 33.60
CA THR A 311 23.42 22.39 33.14
C THR A 311 23.77 23.49 34.13
N TRP A 312 22.77 24.16 34.72
CA TRP A 312 23.00 25.17 35.76
C TRP A 312 23.63 24.58 37.02
N LEU A 313 23.11 23.44 37.51
CA LEU A 313 23.67 22.73 38.66
C LEU A 313 25.10 22.23 38.39
N PHE A 314 25.33 21.69 37.20
CA PHE A 314 26.66 21.24 36.76
C PHE A 314 27.66 22.41 36.75
N HIS A 315 27.28 23.55 36.15
CA HIS A 315 28.11 24.75 36.10
C HIS A 315 28.44 25.27 37.51
N ARG A 316 27.45 25.29 38.41
CA ARG A 316 27.64 25.72 39.79
C ARG A 316 28.61 24.83 40.56
N LYS A 317 28.47 23.51 40.42
CA LYS A 317 29.29 22.51 41.10
C LYS A 317 30.72 22.46 40.58
N TRP A 318 30.87 22.30 39.27
CA TRP A 318 32.15 21.95 38.64
C TRP A 318 32.89 23.13 38.02
N VAL A 319 32.18 24.15 37.52
CA VAL A 319 32.82 25.31 36.85
C VAL A 319 33.07 26.45 37.84
N ARG A 320 32.10 26.75 38.71
CA ARG A 320 32.24 27.77 39.75
C ARG A 320 32.82 27.25 41.07
N GLY A 321 32.85 25.92 41.25
CA GLY A 321 33.43 25.29 42.45
C GLY A 321 32.63 25.48 43.74
N GLU A 322 31.34 25.85 43.66
CA GLU A 322 30.56 26.26 44.84
C GLU A 322 30.14 25.09 45.75
N THR A 323 30.31 23.83 45.31
CA THR A 323 29.81 22.63 46.04
C THR A 323 30.78 21.44 46.06
N ALA A 324 31.92 21.52 45.38
CA ALA A 324 32.87 20.41 45.27
C ALA A 324 33.87 20.41 46.44
N GLN A 325 33.47 19.91 47.63
CA GLN A 325 34.43 19.55 48.67
C GLN A 325 34.75 18.06 48.59
N GLY A 326 35.93 17.72 48.07
CA GLY A 326 36.47 16.35 48.07
C GLY A 326 36.09 15.46 46.87
N GLU A 327 35.22 15.90 45.96
CA GLU A 327 34.90 15.15 44.73
C GLU A 327 35.80 15.56 43.56
N ALA A 328 36.41 14.58 42.88
CA ALA A 328 37.19 14.80 41.68
C ALA A 328 36.30 14.83 40.43
N LEU A 329 36.54 15.80 39.54
CA LEU A 329 35.83 15.91 38.26
C LEU A 329 36.08 14.69 37.37
N MET A 330 37.34 14.24 37.31
CA MET A 330 37.74 13.03 36.58
C MET A 330 37.16 11.79 37.26
N GLY A 331 36.39 11.01 36.50
CA GLY A 331 35.71 9.81 36.98
C GLY A 331 34.29 10.06 37.53
N SER A 332 33.83 11.32 37.58
CA SER A 332 32.45 11.62 37.96
C SER A 332 31.43 11.18 36.89
N ALA A 333 30.30 10.63 37.32
CA ALA A 333 29.18 10.28 36.43
C ALA A 333 28.44 11.52 35.88
N ASP A 334 28.70 12.70 36.44
CA ASP A 334 28.02 13.96 36.12
C ASP A 334 28.30 14.42 34.67
N ILE A 335 29.52 14.22 34.17
CA ILE A 335 29.92 14.54 32.78
C ILE A 335 29.20 13.63 31.80
N GLN A 336 29.14 12.33 32.07
CA GLN A 336 28.45 11.36 31.21
C GLN A 336 26.94 11.64 31.19
N SER A 337 26.36 11.91 32.35
CA SER A 337 24.94 12.27 32.48
C SER A 337 24.60 13.57 31.72
N LEU A 338 25.51 14.55 31.68
CA LEU A 338 25.35 15.76 30.87
C LEU A 338 25.31 15.44 29.38
N ALA A 339 26.19 14.55 28.91
CA ALA A 339 26.21 14.11 27.52
C ALA A 339 24.96 13.29 27.14
N ASP A 340 24.51 12.39 28.01
CA ASP A 340 23.32 11.56 27.79
C ASP A 340 22.03 12.41 27.76
N LEU A 341 21.96 13.47 28.57
CA LEU A 341 20.87 14.44 28.55
C LEU A 341 20.83 15.23 27.25
N ALA A 342 21.99 15.67 26.75
CA ALA A 342 22.10 16.33 25.45
C ALA A 342 21.67 15.38 24.31
N GLY A 343 22.08 14.11 24.37
CA GLY A 343 21.66 13.09 23.42
C GLY A 343 20.14 12.88 23.41
N SER A 344 19.53 12.78 24.59
CA SER A 344 18.07 12.64 24.74
C SER A 344 17.32 13.85 24.18
N PHE A 345 17.81 15.07 24.41
CA PHE A 345 17.22 16.30 23.89
C PHE A 345 17.34 16.40 22.36
N GLU A 346 18.47 15.98 21.79
CA GLU A 346 18.68 15.96 20.34
C GLU A 346 17.73 14.98 19.62
N ILE A 347 17.37 13.85 20.25
CA ILE A 347 16.34 12.94 19.71
C ILE A 347 15.00 13.67 19.59
N ILE A 348 14.58 14.37 20.64
CA ILE A 348 13.31 15.14 20.66
C ILE A 348 13.34 16.24 19.60
N ARG A 349 14.48 16.94 19.44
CA ARG A 349 14.67 17.98 18.44
C ARG A 349 14.53 17.43 17.01
N LYS A 350 15.10 16.25 16.74
CA LYS A 350 15.05 15.55 15.45
C LYS A 350 13.74 14.79 15.19
N MET A 351 12.88 14.64 16.21
CA MET A 351 11.57 13.99 16.08
C MET A 351 10.77 14.60 14.92
N LYS A 352 10.18 13.74 14.09
CA LYS A 352 9.40 14.15 12.93
C LYS A 352 7.96 14.45 13.35
N PRO A 353 7.37 15.59 12.93
CA PRO A 353 5.98 15.92 13.25
C PRO A 353 4.99 15.10 12.42
N VAL A 354 5.46 14.38 11.40
CA VAL A 354 4.68 13.52 10.52
C VAL A 354 5.36 12.15 10.47
N PRO A 355 4.63 11.03 10.62
CA PRO A 355 5.22 9.69 10.64
C PRO A 355 5.47 9.17 9.23
N ILE A 356 6.14 9.98 8.40
CA ILE A 356 6.51 9.65 7.03
C ILE A 356 8.02 9.78 6.90
N ASP A 357 8.66 8.68 6.53
CA ASP A 357 10.08 8.61 6.24
C ASP A 357 10.32 8.58 4.73
N LEU A 358 11.49 9.06 4.30
CA LEU A 358 11.90 9.00 2.90
C LEU A 358 11.85 7.56 2.36
N ASN A 359 12.23 6.58 3.18
CA ASN A 359 12.13 5.16 2.84
C ASN A 359 10.70 4.72 2.52
N THR A 360 9.71 5.23 3.26
CA THR A 360 8.29 4.93 3.01
C THR A 360 7.81 5.60 1.72
N LEU A 361 8.22 6.86 1.50
CA LEU A 361 7.90 7.58 0.28
C LEU A 361 8.47 6.86 -0.95
N MET A 362 9.75 6.48 -0.92
CA MET A 362 10.41 5.74 -2.00
C MET A 362 9.80 4.36 -2.21
N ALA A 363 9.44 3.66 -1.13
CA ALA A 363 8.79 2.34 -1.23
C ALA A 363 7.38 2.37 -1.82
N LEU A 364 6.71 3.54 -1.86
CA LEU A 364 5.42 3.73 -2.51
C LEU A 364 5.55 4.37 -3.90
N ALA A 365 6.42 5.37 -4.05
CA ALA A 365 6.67 6.05 -5.31
C ALA A 365 7.41 5.16 -6.32
N GLY A 366 8.38 4.37 -5.86
CA GLY A 366 9.15 3.46 -6.71
C GLY A 366 8.26 2.48 -7.46
N PRO A 367 7.37 1.73 -6.77
CA PRO A 367 6.37 0.89 -7.43
C PRO A 367 5.39 1.64 -8.33
N ALA A 368 5.11 2.92 -8.03
CA ALA A 368 4.22 3.74 -8.85
C ALA A 368 4.85 4.08 -10.21
N ILE A 369 6.15 4.40 -10.20
CA ILE A 369 6.91 4.90 -11.35
C ILE A 369 7.58 3.76 -12.14
N ALA A 370 8.03 2.69 -11.47
CA ALA A 370 8.83 1.64 -12.10
C ALA A 370 8.19 1.02 -13.35
N PRO A 371 6.86 0.75 -13.39
CA PRO A 371 6.23 0.23 -14.61
C PRO A 371 6.16 1.24 -15.76
N MET A 372 6.37 2.53 -15.51
CA MET A 372 6.39 3.59 -16.53
C MET A 372 7.76 3.71 -17.20
N LEU A 373 8.84 3.17 -16.62
CA LEU A 373 10.18 3.26 -17.18
C LEU A 373 10.31 2.68 -18.60
N PRO A 374 9.71 1.52 -18.94
CA PRO A 374 9.72 1.02 -20.31
C PRO A 374 9.08 1.97 -21.31
N LEU A 375 8.11 2.78 -20.89
CA LEU A 375 7.49 3.79 -21.76
C LEU A 375 8.45 4.95 -22.04
N ALA A 376 9.27 5.35 -21.07
CA ALA A 376 10.25 6.40 -21.29
C ALA A 376 11.28 6.03 -22.38
N LEU A 377 11.57 4.73 -22.58
CA LEU A 377 12.45 4.24 -23.64
C LEU A 377 11.90 4.44 -25.05
N THR A 378 10.62 4.77 -25.21
CA THR A 378 10.07 5.12 -26.54
C THR A 378 10.47 6.52 -26.98
N VAL A 379 10.89 7.37 -26.04
CA VAL A 379 11.24 8.78 -26.28
C VAL A 379 12.71 9.08 -25.99
N PHE A 380 13.25 8.51 -24.90
CA PHE A 380 14.59 8.80 -24.41
C PHE A 380 15.53 7.59 -24.54
N PRO A 381 16.82 7.82 -24.89
CA PRO A 381 17.83 6.79 -24.81
C PRO A 381 18.01 6.26 -23.39
N LEU A 382 18.30 4.96 -23.24
CA LEU A 382 18.49 4.31 -21.94
C LEU A 382 19.55 5.01 -21.06
N GLU A 383 20.61 5.53 -21.68
CA GLU A 383 21.70 6.24 -20.99
C GLU A 383 21.22 7.50 -20.26
N GLU A 384 20.29 8.26 -20.87
CA GLU A 384 19.75 9.48 -20.27
C GLU A 384 18.87 9.16 -19.06
N ILE A 385 18.06 8.10 -19.18
CA ILE A 385 17.20 7.64 -18.08
C ILE A 385 18.04 7.16 -16.89
N LEU A 386 19.09 6.36 -17.15
CA LEU A 386 19.99 5.87 -16.10
C LEU A 386 20.74 7.01 -15.39
N LYS A 387 21.22 8.00 -16.15
CA LYS A 387 21.84 9.21 -15.56
C LYS A 387 20.87 9.98 -14.67
N GLY A 388 19.62 10.14 -15.10
CA GLY A 388 18.58 10.81 -14.30
C GLY A 388 18.27 10.09 -13.00
N ILE A 389 18.11 8.76 -13.03
CA ILE A 389 17.84 7.96 -11.83
C ILE A 389 19.02 8.01 -10.85
N LEU A 390 20.25 7.88 -11.35
CA LEU A 390 21.45 7.94 -10.51
C LEU A 390 21.62 9.31 -9.85
N GLY A 391 21.35 10.42 -10.56
CA GLY A 391 21.43 11.77 -9.99
C GLY A 391 20.35 12.12 -8.97
N ILE A 392 19.30 11.30 -8.83
CA ILE A 392 18.28 11.46 -7.78
C ILE A 392 18.62 10.60 -6.55
N LEU A 393 19.31 9.47 -6.75
CA LEU A 393 19.65 8.50 -5.69
C LEU A 393 20.99 8.79 -5.01
N PHE A 394 21.89 9.51 -5.68
CA PHE A 394 23.21 9.92 -5.21
C PHE A 394 23.36 11.44 -5.32
#